data_AF-A0A075I2C7-F1
#
_entry.id   AF-A0A075I2C7-F1
#
_cell.length_a   1.000
_cell.length_b   1.000
_cell.length_c   1.000
_cell.angle_alpha   90.00
_cell.angle_beta   90.00
_cell.angle_gamma   90.00
#
_symmetry.space_group_name_H-M   'P 1'
#
loop_
_entity.id
_entity.type
_entity.pdbx_description
1 polymer ?
#
loop_
_entity_poly.entity_id
_entity_poly.type
_entity_poly.pdbx_seq_one_letter_code
_entity_poly.pdbx_strand_id
1 'polypeptide(L)'
;MIKRPEIQKIVNSYDDLRIAVLGSHSALEIMDGAKDEGLDTIVFCQKGRETPYQRFDRIADEIKILKKFSDMSSAKNQKMLRNTNTIIVPHRSLTAYLGYSVIENSLKVPIFGNRALFQAEERNNKKNQYYLLKKARIKYPKIFKNPKDINKPAIVKVQEKKRKLERAFFTVSSFSDYKKKSESKIKQGIISKNDLKNAVIEQLAIGTYLNFNYFHTPISKNVDFIGIERRLQTNIHDYNALPAKQQLELDIDLQNIEVGHTPASIRESLLEKVITMGDRFVAAVKREYSPGIIGPFSLQSVITKDLEIIVYDVSLRVPGNPILATTSPYTKYQYGQTFGVGRRIAMEIKKAYEEDVLSQIVT
;
A
#
# COMPACT_ATOMS: atom_id res chain seq x y z
N MET A 1 -5.79 20.64 7.47
CA MET A 1 -6.42 19.46 6.87
C MET A 1 -7.88 19.77 6.59
N ILE A 2 -8.36 19.45 5.39
CA ILE A 2 -9.77 19.47 5.00
C ILE A 2 -10.56 18.73 6.06
N LYS A 3 -11.61 19.35 6.58
CA LYS A 3 -12.41 18.74 7.63
C LYS A 3 -13.34 17.72 7.00
N ARG A 4 -13.46 16.54 7.62
CA ARG A 4 -14.35 15.47 7.16
C ARG A 4 -15.80 15.95 6.89
N PRO A 5 -16.43 16.79 7.72
CA PRO A 5 -17.76 17.34 7.42
C PRO A 5 -17.87 18.10 6.09
N GLU A 6 -16.79 18.72 5.60
CA GLU A 6 -16.80 19.38 4.29
C GLU A 6 -16.97 18.37 3.15
N ILE A 7 -16.29 17.22 3.24
CA ILE A 7 -16.41 16.14 2.26
C ILE A 7 -17.74 15.39 2.41
N GLN A 8 -18.21 15.19 3.64
CA GLN A 8 -19.52 14.58 3.89
C GLN A 8 -20.66 15.40 3.27
N LYS A 9 -20.60 16.74 3.36
CA LYS A 9 -21.57 17.61 2.70
C LYS A 9 -21.57 17.46 1.17
N ILE A 10 -20.40 17.25 0.56
CA ILE A 10 -20.28 17.02 -0.88
C ILE A 10 -20.89 15.67 -1.26
N VAL A 11 -20.52 14.61 -0.56
CA VAL A 11 -20.94 13.25 -0.93
C VAL A 11 -22.42 13.01 -0.66
N ASN A 12 -23.03 13.69 0.32
CA ASN A 12 -24.46 13.61 0.61
C ASN A 12 -25.34 14.24 -0.49
N SER A 13 -24.76 15.01 -1.42
CA SER A 13 -25.50 15.52 -2.58
C SER A 13 -25.35 14.66 -3.82
N TYR A 14 -24.66 13.51 -3.74
CA TYR A 14 -24.48 12.62 -4.86
C TYR A 14 -25.74 11.78 -5.05
N ASP A 15 -26.28 11.80 -6.27
CA ASP A 15 -27.44 11.02 -6.72
C ASP A 15 -27.05 9.89 -7.68
N ASP A 16 -25.75 9.72 -7.94
CA ASP A 16 -25.16 8.63 -8.72
C ASP A 16 -23.74 8.34 -8.20
N LEU A 17 -23.05 7.34 -8.75
CA LEU A 17 -21.70 6.95 -8.33
C LEU A 17 -20.75 6.74 -9.50
N ARG A 18 -19.61 7.43 -9.43
CA ARG A 18 -18.49 7.21 -10.35
C ARG A 18 -17.18 7.03 -9.61
N ILE A 19 -16.28 6.20 -10.13
CA ILE A 19 -14.97 5.93 -9.54
C ILE A 19 -13.87 6.63 -10.34
N ALA A 20 -13.08 7.49 -9.69
CA ALA A 20 -11.86 8.05 -10.26
C ALA A 20 -10.61 7.40 -9.67
N VAL A 21 -9.63 7.17 -10.54
CA VAL A 21 -8.32 6.65 -10.13
C VAL A 21 -7.20 7.31 -10.93
N LEU A 22 -6.02 7.44 -10.32
CA LEU A 22 -4.82 7.88 -11.02
C LEU A 22 -4.23 6.68 -11.78
N GLY A 23 -3.91 6.82 -13.06
CA GLY A 23 -3.45 5.74 -13.93
C GLY A 23 -2.07 5.19 -13.60
N SER A 24 -1.93 4.49 -12.46
CA SER A 24 -0.71 3.81 -12.01
C SER A 24 -1.03 2.79 -10.89
N HIS A 25 -0.05 1.95 -10.52
CA HIS A 25 -0.04 1.06 -9.35
C HIS A 25 -1.14 -0.01 -9.33
N SER A 26 -2.39 0.36 -9.07
CA SER A 26 -3.53 -0.57 -8.95
C SER A 26 -4.79 -0.06 -9.67
N ALA A 27 -4.64 0.92 -10.55
CA ALA A 27 -5.77 1.50 -11.29
C ALA A 27 -6.57 0.47 -12.09
N LEU A 28 -5.89 -0.48 -12.75
CA LEU A 28 -6.56 -1.53 -13.52
C LEU A 28 -7.48 -2.39 -12.64
N GLU A 29 -6.98 -2.90 -11.51
CA GLU A 29 -7.78 -3.70 -10.57
C GLU A 29 -8.95 -2.92 -9.98
N ILE A 30 -8.72 -1.64 -9.62
CA ILE A 30 -9.77 -0.76 -9.07
C ILE A 30 -10.89 -0.56 -10.10
N MET A 31 -10.53 -0.27 -11.35
CA MET A 31 -11.51 -0.04 -12.40
C MET A 31 -12.24 -1.31 -12.84
N ASP A 32 -11.53 -2.42 -12.93
CA ASP A 32 -12.13 -3.72 -13.22
C ASP A 32 -13.18 -4.10 -12.16
N GLY A 33 -12.83 -3.95 -10.89
CA GLY A 33 -13.76 -4.16 -9.79
C GLY A 33 -14.93 -3.18 -9.75
N ALA A 34 -14.73 -1.92 -10.18
CA ALA A 34 -15.82 -0.97 -10.35
C ALA A 34 -16.79 -1.42 -11.44
N LYS A 35 -16.28 -1.94 -12.56
CA LYS A 35 -17.10 -2.50 -13.63
C LYS A 35 -17.87 -3.73 -13.23
N ASP A 36 -17.27 -4.62 -12.43
CA ASP A 36 -17.97 -5.80 -11.90
C ASP A 36 -19.21 -5.43 -11.06
N GLU A 37 -19.22 -4.24 -10.45
CA GLU A 37 -20.34 -3.74 -9.65
C GLU A 37 -21.25 -2.74 -10.39
N GLY A 38 -20.99 -2.52 -11.68
CA GLY A 38 -21.78 -1.66 -12.57
C GLY A 38 -21.51 -0.17 -12.42
N LEU A 39 -20.34 0.23 -11.91
CA LEU A 39 -19.96 1.64 -11.72
C LEU A 39 -19.14 2.17 -12.89
N ASP A 40 -19.35 3.44 -13.23
CA ASP A 40 -18.54 4.13 -14.23
C ASP A 40 -17.15 4.52 -13.69
N THR A 41 -16.18 4.61 -14.59
CA THR A 41 -14.78 4.85 -14.26
C THR A 41 -14.18 6.06 -14.98
N ILE A 42 -13.31 6.77 -14.28
CA ILE A 42 -12.45 7.82 -14.83
C ILE A 42 -11.01 7.51 -14.45
N VAL A 43 -10.11 7.43 -15.44
CA VAL A 43 -8.68 7.29 -15.20
C VAL A 43 -7.91 8.53 -15.64
N PHE A 44 -7.11 9.06 -14.72
CA PHE A 44 -6.19 10.16 -15.01
C PHE A 44 -4.82 9.62 -15.39
N CYS A 45 -4.48 9.70 -16.67
CA CYS A 45 -3.20 9.29 -17.21
C CYS A 45 -2.26 10.49 -17.33
N GLN A 46 -0.95 10.26 -17.24
CA GLN A 46 0.05 11.24 -17.68
C GLN A 46 0.43 10.90 -19.12
N LYS A 47 0.60 11.91 -19.98
CA LYS A 47 1.02 11.73 -21.37
C LYS A 47 2.23 10.79 -21.48
N GLY A 48 2.12 9.78 -22.37
CA GLY A 48 3.08 8.69 -22.55
C GLY A 48 2.87 7.49 -21.63
N ARG A 49 1.81 7.46 -20.81
CA ARG A 49 1.49 6.37 -19.85
C ARG A 49 0.04 5.89 -19.96
N GLU A 50 -0.69 6.32 -20.98
CA GLU A 50 -2.10 6.03 -21.23
C GLU A 50 -2.36 4.69 -21.93
N THR A 51 -1.35 4.12 -22.60
CA THR A 51 -1.51 2.93 -23.47
C THR A 51 -2.20 1.75 -22.79
N PRO A 52 -1.87 1.35 -21.54
CA PRO A 52 -2.57 0.24 -20.89
C PRO A 52 -4.07 0.49 -20.78
N TYR A 53 -4.46 1.72 -20.44
CA TYR A 53 -5.86 2.09 -20.23
C TYR A 53 -6.63 2.26 -21.54
N GLN A 54 -5.94 2.65 -22.61
CA GLN A 54 -6.53 2.67 -23.96
C GLN A 54 -6.74 1.26 -24.53
N ARG A 55 -5.88 0.29 -24.16
CA ARG A 55 -6.01 -1.10 -24.62
C ARG A 55 -6.99 -1.92 -23.77
N PHE A 56 -7.09 -1.61 -22.49
CA PHE A 56 -8.08 -2.18 -21.57
C PHE A 56 -9.27 -1.22 -21.46
N ASP A 57 -9.85 -0.85 -22.61
CA ASP A 57 -10.90 0.15 -22.73
C ASP A 57 -12.21 -0.25 -22.04
N ARG A 58 -12.54 -1.55 -21.98
CA ARG A 58 -13.71 -2.10 -21.25
C ARG A 58 -13.83 -1.53 -19.82
N ILE A 59 -12.70 -1.30 -19.16
CA ILE A 59 -12.67 -0.84 -17.76
C ILE A 59 -12.45 0.67 -17.62
N ALA A 60 -12.29 1.42 -18.71
CA ALA A 60 -11.94 2.84 -18.68
C ALA A 60 -12.91 3.69 -19.51
N ASP A 61 -14.08 4.03 -18.94
CA ASP A 61 -15.11 4.81 -19.66
C ASP A 61 -14.61 6.19 -20.07
N GLU A 62 -13.78 6.80 -19.22
CA GLU A 62 -13.22 8.12 -19.48
C GLU A 62 -11.74 8.19 -19.15
N ILE A 63 -10.92 8.45 -20.17
CA ILE A 63 -9.47 8.62 -20.04
C ILE A 63 -9.13 10.12 -20.10
N LYS A 64 -8.61 10.66 -18.99
CA LYS A 64 -8.10 12.03 -18.91
C LYS A 64 -6.58 12.05 -19.02
N ILE A 65 -6.06 12.51 -20.15
CA ILE A 65 -4.62 12.65 -20.36
C ILE A 65 -4.15 14.01 -19.84
N LEU A 66 -3.26 13.98 -18.86
CA LEU A 66 -2.66 15.14 -18.21
C LEU A 66 -1.21 15.35 -18.67
N LYS A 67 -0.72 16.59 -18.58
CA LYS A 67 0.71 16.87 -18.78
C LYS A 67 1.55 16.29 -17.63
N LYS A 68 1.08 16.49 -16.39
CA LYS A 68 1.65 15.90 -15.18
C LYS A 68 0.54 15.32 -14.31
N PHE A 69 0.82 14.23 -13.61
CA PHE A 69 -0.15 13.65 -12.68
C PHE A 69 -0.64 14.61 -11.59
N SER A 70 0.19 15.56 -11.15
CA SER A 70 -0.19 16.60 -10.18
C SER A 70 -1.39 17.43 -10.66
N ASP A 71 -1.60 17.57 -11.97
CA ASP A 71 -2.67 18.35 -12.58
C ASP A 71 -4.07 17.73 -12.32
N MET A 72 -4.14 16.47 -11.87
CA MET A 72 -5.38 15.83 -11.40
C MET A 72 -6.05 16.67 -10.30
N SER A 73 -5.25 17.35 -9.47
CA SER A 73 -5.71 18.22 -8.39
C SER A 73 -6.11 19.64 -8.83
N SER A 74 -6.08 19.96 -10.13
CA SER A 74 -6.46 21.28 -10.63
C SER A 74 -7.92 21.63 -10.27
N ALA A 75 -8.20 22.92 -10.07
CA ALA A 75 -9.55 23.39 -9.73
C ALA A 75 -10.61 22.94 -10.75
N LYS A 76 -10.25 22.89 -12.04
CA LYS A 76 -11.09 22.38 -13.14
C LYS A 76 -11.44 20.90 -12.93
N ASN A 77 -10.44 20.05 -12.68
CA ASN A 77 -10.64 18.62 -12.50
C ASN A 77 -11.41 18.34 -11.20
N GLN A 78 -11.11 19.05 -10.11
CA GLN A 78 -11.86 18.92 -8.87
C GLN A 78 -13.34 19.31 -9.02
N LYS A 79 -13.64 20.39 -9.76
CA LYS A 79 -15.02 20.79 -10.05
C LYS A 79 -15.73 19.71 -10.87
N MET A 80 -15.07 19.20 -11.91
CA MET A 80 -15.62 18.11 -12.73
C MET A 80 -15.95 16.89 -11.86
N LEU A 81 -14.99 16.40 -11.07
CA LEU A 81 -15.18 15.21 -10.22
C LEU A 81 -16.34 15.35 -9.24
N ARG A 82 -16.54 16.54 -8.64
CA ARG A 82 -17.70 16.79 -7.77
C ARG A 82 -19.02 16.87 -8.53
N ASN A 83 -19.01 17.43 -9.74
CA ASN A 83 -20.20 17.57 -10.57
C ASN A 83 -20.64 16.26 -11.22
N THR A 84 -19.76 15.27 -11.29
CA THR A 84 -20.01 13.94 -11.86
C THR A 84 -20.06 12.86 -10.78
N ASN A 85 -20.46 13.23 -9.56
CA ASN A 85 -20.65 12.33 -8.41
C ASN A 85 -19.49 11.34 -8.19
N THR A 86 -18.25 11.83 -8.36
CA THR A 86 -17.09 10.95 -8.43
C THR A 86 -16.40 10.83 -7.08
N ILE A 87 -16.05 9.60 -6.72
CA ILE A 87 -15.23 9.24 -5.56
C ILE A 87 -13.85 8.80 -6.05
N ILE A 88 -12.80 9.37 -5.47
CA ILE A 88 -11.43 8.96 -5.76
C ILE A 88 -11.08 7.73 -4.92
N VAL A 89 -10.58 6.68 -5.56
CA VAL A 89 -10.00 5.51 -4.87
C VAL A 89 -8.47 5.67 -4.80
N PRO A 90 -7.87 5.79 -3.60
CA PRO A 90 -6.47 6.12 -3.44
C PRO A 90 -5.54 4.90 -3.50
N HIS A 91 -4.36 5.09 -4.09
CA HIS A 91 -3.22 4.18 -4.08
C HIS A 91 -1.89 4.98 -4.00
N ARG A 92 -0.72 4.31 -3.97
CA ARG A 92 0.59 4.94 -3.64
C ARG A 92 0.88 6.11 -4.53
N SER A 93 0.65 5.89 -5.82
CA SER A 93 0.98 6.86 -6.86
C SER A 93 0.17 8.15 -6.68
N LEU A 94 -1.05 8.09 -6.15
CA LEU A 94 -1.81 9.30 -5.82
C LEU A 94 -1.03 10.16 -4.81
N THR A 95 -0.63 9.58 -3.68
CA THR A 95 0.15 10.27 -2.64
C THR A 95 1.53 10.70 -3.12
N ALA A 96 2.18 9.89 -3.96
CA ALA A 96 3.51 10.17 -4.48
C ALA A 96 3.53 11.32 -5.50
N TYR A 97 2.52 11.39 -6.37
CA TYR A 97 2.48 12.39 -7.45
C TYR A 97 1.76 13.69 -7.09
N LEU A 98 0.72 13.64 -6.24
CA LEU A 98 0.03 14.85 -5.78
C LEU A 98 0.68 15.43 -4.52
N GLY A 99 1.28 14.57 -3.68
CA GLY A 99 1.85 14.96 -2.40
C GLY A 99 0.81 15.07 -1.28
N TYR A 100 1.24 14.79 -0.05
CA TYR A 100 0.36 14.77 1.13
C TYR A 100 -0.33 16.12 1.39
N SER A 101 0.38 17.23 1.24
CA SER A 101 -0.19 18.56 1.46
C SER A 101 -1.39 18.83 0.55
N VAL A 102 -1.31 18.46 -0.73
CA VAL A 102 -2.42 18.62 -1.68
C VAL A 102 -3.60 17.74 -1.28
N ILE A 103 -3.34 16.46 -0.98
CA ILE A 103 -4.39 15.50 -0.62
C ILE A 103 -5.09 15.92 0.69
N GLU A 104 -4.33 16.39 1.68
CA GLU A 104 -4.88 16.74 2.98
C GLU A 104 -5.53 18.12 3.02
N ASN A 105 -5.08 19.08 2.22
CA ASN A 105 -5.49 20.48 2.40
C ASN A 105 -6.20 21.09 1.19
N SER A 106 -6.02 20.56 -0.02
CA SER A 106 -6.45 21.23 -1.25
C SER A 106 -7.37 20.40 -2.15
N LEU A 107 -7.35 19.07 -2.05
CA LEU A 107 -8.13 18.17 -2.90
C LEU A 107 -9.56 17.98 -2.37
N LYS A 108 -10.46 18.94 -2.59
CA LYS A 108 -11.85 18.92 -2.10
C LYS A 108 -12.76 18.01 -2.93
N VAL A 109 -12.40 16.74 -3.09
CA VAL A 109 -13.17 15.69 -3.77
C VAL A 109 -13.26 14.48 -2.82
N PRO A 110 -14.40 13.80 -2.68
CA PRO A 110 -14.50 12.62 -1.81
C PRO A 110 -13.45 11.55 -2.15
N ILE A 111 -12.72 11.09 -1.13
CA ILE A 111 -11.77 9.98 -1.24
C ILE A 111 -12.32 8.80 -0.44
N PHE A 112 -12.43 7.63 -1.07
CA PHE A 112 -12.68 6.37 -0.36
C PHE A 112 -11.44 6.00 0.46
N GLY A 113 -11.46 6.33 1.75
CA GLY A 113 -10.29 6.20 2.60
C GLY A 113 -10.27 7.23 3.72
N ASN A 114 -9.28 7.13 4.61
CA ASN A 114 -9.01 8.10 5.66
C ASN A 114 -7.74 8.89 5.32
N ARG A 115 -7.88 10.15 4.86
CA ARG A 115 -6.76 11.01 4.46
C ARG A 115 -5.67 11.13 5.52
N ALA A 116 -6.06 11.19 6.79
CA ALA A 116 -5.12 11.33 7.90
C ALA A 116 -4.19 10.12 8.06
N LEU A 117 -4.59 8.95 7.53
CA LEU A 117 -3.79 7.73 7.60
C LEU A 117 -2.70 7.63 6.54
N PHE A 118 -2.79 8.34 5.42
CA PHE A 118 -1.81 8.14 4.34
C PHE A 118 -0.38 8.48 4.78
N GLN A 119 -0.20 9.53 5.60
CA GLN A 119 1.11 9.86 6.15
C GLN A 119 1.63 8.83 7.16
N ALA A 120 0.78 7.93 7.70
CA ALA A 120 1.26 6.92 8.65
C ALA A 120 2.13 5.84 7.96
N GLU A 121 2.12 5.75 6.63
CA GLU A 121 3.08 4.94 5.87
C GLU A 121 4.51 5.51 5.93
N GLU A 122 4.65 6.82 6.17
CA GLU A 122 5.94 7.51 6.20
C GLU A 122 6.67 7.33 7.52
N ARG A 123 7.95 6.95 7.45
CA ARG A 123 8.74 6.57 8.65
C ARG A 123 9.03 7.73 9.58
N ASN A 124 9.09 8.95 9.06
CA ASN A 124 9.29 10.17 9.84
C ASN A 124 8.02 10.68 10.55
N ASN A 125 6.84 10.12 10.26
CA ASN A 125 5.62 10.51 10.94
C ASN A 125 5.60 9.99 12.39
N LYS A 126 5.16 10.82 13.34
CA LYS A 126 5.10 10.50 14.77
C LYS A 126 4.22 9.28 15.06
N LYS A 127 3.11 9.14 14.35
CA LYS A 127 2.15 8.04 14.48
C LYS A 127 2.23 7.06 13.28
N ASN A 128 3.44 6.81 12.79
CA ASN A 128 3.70 5.91 11.67
C ASN A 128 3.29 4.44 11.93
N GLN A 129 3.54 3.58 10.94
CA GLN A 129 3.28 2.15 11.03
C GLN A 129 3.84 1.45 12.28
N TYR A 130 5.05 1.76 12.77
CA TYR A 130 5.61 1.08 13.95
C TYR A 130 4.86 1.50 15.22
N TYR A 131 4.44 2.76 15.27
CA TYR A 131 3.56 3.24 16.33
C TYR A 131 2.24 2.46 16.33
N LEU A 132 1.61 2.29 15.16
CA LEU A 132 0.36 1.54 15.01
C LEU A 132 0.52 0.06 15.36
N LEU A 133 1.58 -0.59 14.87
CA LEU A 133 1.90 -1.99 15.20
C LEU A 133 2.10 -2.17 16.71
N LYS A 134 2.84 -1.26 17.35
CA LYS A 134 3.01 -1.26 18.82
C LYS A 134 1.67 -1.11 19.53
N LYS A 135 0.81 -0.18 19.10
CA LYS A 135 -0.53 0.04 19.67
C LYS A 135 -1.48 -1.13 19.47
N ALA A 136 -1.32 -1.87 18.37
CA ALA A 136 -2.02 -3.11 18.07
C ALA A 136 -1.41 -4.33 18.78
N ARG A 137 -0.28 -4.17 19.49
CA ARG A 137 0.53 -5.25 20.10
C ARG A 137 1.06 -6.27 19.09
N ILE A 138 1.17 -5.89 17.82
CA ILE A 138 1.61 -6.76 16.72
C ILE A 138 3.13 -6.78 16.71
N LYS A 139 3.73 -7.97 16.55
CA LYS A 139 5.17 -8.13 16.53
C LYS A 139 5.74 -7.52 15.24
N TYR A 140 6.80 -6.73 15.39
CA TYR A 140 7.56 -6.14 14.29
C TYR A 140 9.05 -6.24 14.58
N PRO A 141 9.94 -6.11 13.58
CA PRO A 141 11.38 -6.21 13.79
C PRO A 141 11.89 -5.24 14.84
N LYS A 142 12.84 -5.70 15.68
CA LYS A 142 13.51 -4.81 16.64
C LYS A 142 14.22 -3.70 15.86
N ILE A 143 13.96 -2.45 16.24
CA ILE A 143 14.61 -1.29 15.64
C ILE A 143 15.85 -0.93 16.45
N PHE A 144 17.00 -0.86 15.80
CA PHE A 144 18.23 -0.34 16.38
C PHE A 144 18.26 1.18 16.22
N LYS A 145 18.20 1.92 17.34
CA LYS A 145 18.26 3.39 17.32
C LYS A 145 19.67 3.89 17.02
N ASN A 146 20.68 3.16 17.49
CA ASN A 146 22.08 3.45 17.25
C ASN A 146 22.70 2.30 16.44
N PRO A 147 23.38 2.57 15.31
CA PRO A 147 24.09 1.53 14.56
C PRO A 147 25.14 0.78 15.40
N LYS A 148 25.64 1.38 16.48
CA LYS A 148 26.56 0.72 17.43
C LYS A 148 25.91 -0.44 18.19
N ASP A 149 24.59 -0.47 18.29
CA ASP A 149 23.84 -1.51 19.01
C ASP A 149 23.61 -2.77 18.14
N ILE A 150 24.07 -2.78 16.89
CA ILE A 150 23.94 -3.91 15.97
C ILE A 150 24.75 -5.09 16.53
N ASN A 151 24.04 -6.05 17.10
CA ASN A 151 24.58 -7.29 17.68
C ASN A 151 23.99 -8.56 17.06
N LYS A 152 23.19 -8.42 16.00
CA LYS A 152 22.55 -9.48 15.22
C LYS A 152 22.44 -9.01 13.76
N PRO A 153 22.24 -9.93 12.79
CA PRO A 153 21.93 -9.54 11.42
C PRO A 153 20.78 -8.53 11.37
N ALA A 154 21.00 -7.46 10.60
CA ALA A 154 20.09 -6.35 10.46
C ALA A 154 19.96 -5.95 8.99
N ILE A 155 18.84 -5.32 8.65
CA ILE A 155 18.61 -4.67 7.36
C ILE A 155 18.53 -3.17 7.56
N VAL A 156 19.30 -2.43 6.77
CA VAL A 156 19.27 -0.98 6.73
C VAL A 156 18.34 -0.57 5.59
N LYS A 157 17.33 0.22 5.92
CA LYS A 157 16.35 0.78 4.98
C LYS A 157 16.63 2.27 4.85
N VAL A 158 17.12 2.70 3.69
CA VAL A 158 17.51 4.10 3.44
C VAL A 158 16.93 4.60 2.12
N GLN A 159 16.54 5.86 2.07
CA GLN A 159 16.04 6.48 0.85
C GLN A 159 17.14 6.57 -0.21
N GLU A 160 16.84 6.23 -1.46
CA GLU A 160 17.78 6.44 -2.56
C GLU A 160 17.97 7.93 -2.88
N LYS A 161 19.20 8.30 -3.23
CA LYS A 161 19.57 9.69 -3.56
C LYS A 161 18.89 10.17 -4.84
N LYS A 162 18.91 9.35 -5.90
CA LYS A 162 18.38 9.72 -7.23
C LYS A 162 16.89 9.42 -7.35
N ARG A 163 16.47 8.26 -6.86
CA ARG A 163 15.08 7.79 -6.95
C ARG A 163 14.39 8.02 -5.61
N LYS A 164 13.88 9.24 -5.39
CA LYS A 164 13.22 9.63 -4.13
C LYS A 164 11.96 8.80 -3.76
N LEU A 165 11.50 7.93 -4.65
CA LEU A 165 10.40 7.00 -4.38
C LEU A 165 10.90 5.59 -3.99
N GLU A 166 12.15 5.27 -4.32
CA GLU A 166 12.77 3.97 -4.08
C GLU A 166 13.68 4.00 -2.85
N ARG A 167 13.87 2.83 -2.26
CA ARG A 167 14.73 2.64 -1.09
C ARG A 167 15.85 1.68 -1.44
N ALA A 168 17.05 2.05 -1.02
CA ALA A 168 18.17 1.13 -1.00
C ALA A 168 18.08 0.29 0.28
N PHE A 169 18.26 -1.02 0.10
CA PHE A 169 18.30 -1.99 1.17
C PHE A 169 19.67 -2.66 1.19
N PHE A 170 20.23 -2.86 2.37
CA PHE A 170 21.41 -3.69 2.53
C PHE A 170 21.46 -4.33 3.91
N THR A 171 22.00 -5.54 3.96
CA THR A 171 22.14 -6.29 5.21
C THR A 171 23.48 -5.98 5.87
N VAL A 172 23.50 -5.98 7.20
CA VAL A 172 24.68 -5.74 8.03
C VAL A 172 24.71 -6.72 9.19
N SER A 173 25.89 -7.15 9.61
CA SER A 173 26.06 -8.07 10.75
C SER A 173 26.68 -7.43 11.99
N SER A 174 27.27 -6.24 11.86
CA SER A 174 27.93 -5.50 12.94
C SER A 174 28.00 -4.00 12.64
N PHE A 175 28.40 -3.19 13.63
CA PHE A 175 28.66 -1.76 13.43
C PHE A 175 29.78 -1.50 12.40
N SER A 176 30.83 -2.33 12.40
CA SER A 176 31.93 -2.22 11.43
C SER A 176 31.45 -2.45 10.00
N ASP A 177 30.66 -3.52 9.80
CA ASP A 177 30.07 -3.85 8.50
C ASP A 177 29.11 -2.75 8.03
N TYR A 178 28.28 -2.22 8.95
CA TYR A 178 27.43 -1.06 8.69
C TYR A 178 28.23 0.14 8.17
N LYS A 179 29.34 0.50 8.83
CA LYS A 179 30.18 1.63 8.42
C LYS A 179 30.77 1.39 7.02
N LYS A 180 31.38 0.22 6.81
CA LYS A 180 32.00 -0.15 5.53
C LYS A 180 31.00 -0.09 4.36
N LYS A 181 29.84 -0.73 4.50
CA LYS A 181 28.82 -0.77 3.45
C LYS A 181 28.18 0.61 3.21
N SER A 182 27.91 1.36 4.27
CA SER A 182 27.37 2.71 4.15
C SER A 182 28.32 3.65 3.41
N GLU A 183 29.62 3.64 3.75
CA GLU A 183 30.63 4.46 3.07
C GLU A 183 30.78 4.08 1.60
N SER A 184 30.77 2.78 1.29
CA SER A 184 30.80 2.29 -0.10
C SER A 184 29.60 2.83 -0.89
N LYS A 185 28.38 2.66 -0.39
CA LYS A 185 27.16 3.10 -1.08
C LYS A 185 27.05 4.63 -1.20
N ILE A 186 27.64 5.39 -0.27
CA ILE A 186 27.79 6.85 -0.38
C ILE A 186 28.76 7.20 -1.52
N LYS A 187 29.92 6.54 -1.59
CA LYS A 187 30.91 6.75 -2.66
C LYS A 187 30.34 6.43 -4.05
N GLN A 188 29.54 5.37 -4.15
CA GLN A 188 28.81 4.99 -5.36
C GLN A 188 27.65 5.94 -5.71
N GLY A 189 27.31 6.88 -4.81
CA GLY A 189 26.24 7.85 -5.03
C GLY A 189 24.82 7.26 -4.95
N ILE A 190 24.67 6.05 -4.40
CA ILE A 190 23.38 5.38 -4.21
C ILE A 190 22.57 6.08 -3.12
N ILE A 191 23.25 6.43 -2.01
CA ILE A 191 22.63 7.07 -0.83
C ILE A 191 23.40 8.34 -0.45
N SER A 192 22.75 9.25 0.27
CA SER A 192 23.41 10.42 0.86
C SER A 192 23.68 10.24 2.35
N LYS A 193 24.66 10.98 2.89
CA LYS A 193 24.90 11.04 4.35
C LYS A 193 23.67 11.53 5.11
N ASN A 194 22.86 12.41 4.51
CA ASN A 194 21.66 12.94 5.14
C ASN A 194 20.55 11.89 5.21
N ASP A 195 20.33 11.14 4.12
CA ASP A 195 19.33 10.07 4.08
C ASP A 195 19.70 8.93 5.02
N LEU A 196 21.00 8.61 5.13
CA LEU A 196 21.50 7.59 6.06
C LEU A 196 21.22 7.93 7.53
N LYS A 197 21.24 9.20 7.92
CA LYS A 197 20.87 9.62 9.29
C LYS A 197 19.41 9.32 9.62
N ASN A 198 18.55 9.29 8.60
CA ASN A 198 17.13 8.99 8.72
C ASN A 198 16.82 7.51 8.41
N ALA A 199 17.84 6.68 8.19
CA ALA A 199 17.66 5.28 7.88
C ALA A 199 17.06 4.53 9.06
N VAL A 200 16.20 3.56 8.76
CA VAL A 200 15.69 2.63 9.76
C VAL A 200 16.55 1.38 9.73
N ILE A 201 17.08 0.99 10.88
CA ILE A 201 17.87 -0.23 11.04
C ILE A 201 17.01 -1.23 11.81
N GLU A 202 16.60 -2.29 11.13
CA GLU A 202 15.77 -3.35 11.69
C GLU A 202 16.57 -4.62 11.85
N GLN A 203 16.34 -5.36 12.93
CA GLN A 203 16.79 -6.75 13.01
C GLN A 203 16.23 -7.52 11.81
N LEU A 204 17.10 -8.22 11.10
CA LEU A 204 16.71 -9.02 9.94
C LEU A 204 15.86 -10.18 10.43
N ALA A 205 14.62 -10.22 9.99
CA ALA A 205 13.71 -11.32 10.26
C ALA A 205 13.81 -12.33 9.11
N ILE A 206 14.15 -13.58 9.43
CA ILE A 206 14.40 -14.65 8.47
C ILE A 206 13.24 -15.63 8.52
N GLY A 207 12.66 -15.92 7.35
CA GLY A 207 11.51 -16.80 7.22
C GLY A 207 10.81 -16.61 5.87
N THR A 208 9.57 -17.10 5.77
CA THR A 208 8.77 -16.99 4.55
C THR A 208 8.00 -15.66 4.53
N TYR A 209 8.26 -14.86 3.51
CA TYR A 209 7.60 -13.57 3.31
C TYR A 209 6.20 -13.77 2.72
N LEU A 210 5.18 -13.23 3.39
CA LEU A 210 3.78 -13.24 3.00
C LEU A 210 3.16 -11.86 3.29
N ASN A 211 2.38 -11.35 2.34
CA ASN A 211 1.63 -10.12 2.51
C ASN A 211 0.16 -10.46 2.74
N PHE A 212 -0.33 -10.17 3.95
CA PHE A 212 -1.72 -10.42 4.34
C PHE A 212 -2.59 -9.22 4.03
N ASN A 213 -3.64 -9.40 3.25
CA ASN A 213 -4.47 -8.32 2.74
C ASN A 213 -5.86 -8.38 3.36
N TYR A 214 -6.29 -7.24 3.87
CA TYR A 214 -7.51 -7.09 4.64
C TYR A 214 -8.34 -5.93 4.09
N PHE A 215 -9.60 -5.88 4.50
CA PHE A 215 -10.50 -4.79 4.20
C PHE A 215 -11.38 -4.49 5.41
N HIS A 216 -11.58 -3.21 5.71
CA HIS A 216 -12.50 -2.78 6.77
C HIS A 216 -12.93 -1.32 6.55
N THR A 217 -14.16 -1.00 6.89
CA THR A 217 -14.65 0.37 7.01
C THR A 217 -15.47 0.55 8.29
N PRO A 218 -15.82 1.79 8.67
CA PRO A 218 -16.73 2.03 9.80
C PRO A 218 -18.09 1.34 9.70
N ILE A 219 -18.53 0.92 8.51
CA ILE A 219 -19.80 0.22 8.28
C ILE A 219 -19.63 -1.30 8.16
N SER A 220 -18.39 -1.80 8.18
CA SER A 220 -18.10 -3.24 8.16
C SER A 220 -18.48 -3.89 9.50
N LYS A 221 -19.03 -5.11 9.45
CA LYS A 221 -19.31 -5.90 10.65
C LYS A 221 -18.04 -6.53 11.24
N ASN A 222 -17.17 -7.04 10.35
CA ASN A 222 -15.90 -7.69 10.67
C ASN A 222 -14.78 -7.12 9.81
N VAL A 223 -13.53 -7.44 10.14
CA VAL A 223 -12.40 -7.24 9.22
C VAL A 223 -12.39 -8.39 8.22
N ASP A 224 -12.49 -8.06 6.94
CA ASP A 224 -12.45 -9.06 5.88
C ASP A 224 -11.00 -9.46 5.62
N PHE A 225 -10.75 -10.75 5.42
CA PHE A 225 -9.46 -11.27 5.00
C PHE A 225 -9.50 -11.61 3.51
N ILE A 226 -8.94 -10.72 2.68
CA ILE A 226 -9.04 -10.77 1.22
C ILE A 226 -8.08 -11.79 0.63
N GLY A 227 -6.90 -11.95 1.21
CA GLY A 227 -5.98 -13.03 0.84
C GLY A 227 -4.51 -12.70 0.96
N ILE A 228 -3.69 -13.54 0.34
CA ILE A 228 -2.24 -13.57 0.54
C ILE A 228 -1.53 -13.54 -0.81
N GLU A 229 -0.51 -12.70 -0.88
CA GLU A 229 0.41 -12.67 -2.01
C GLU A 229 1.86 -12.56 -1.51
N ARG A 230 2.80 -12.79 -2.43
CA ARG A 230 4.23 -12.56 -2.23
C ARG A 230 4.75 -11.69 -3.36
N ARG A 231 5.66 -10.78 -3.02
CA ARG A 231 6.35 -9.93 -4.00
C ARG A 231 7.22 -10.77 -4.92
N LEU A 232 7.21 -10.47 -6.22
CA LEU A 232 8.17 -10.95 -7.19
C LEU A 232 9.20 -9.85 -7.42
N GLN A 233 10.49 -10.15 -7.16
CA GLN A 233 11.52 -9.12 -7.07
C GLN A 233 12.72 -9.41 -7.97
N THR A 234 13.15 -8.40 -8.72
CA THR A 234 14.36 -8.42 -9.55
C THR A 234 15.47 -7.58 -8.90
N ASN A 235 16.74 -7.95 -9.02
CA ASN A 235 17.33 -9.15 -9.64
C ASN A 235 17.55 -10.31 -8.62
N ILE A 236 17.16 -10.12 -7.36
CA ILE A 236 17.45 -11.06 -6.27
C ILE A 236 16.86 -12.47 -6.46
N HIS A 237 15.61 -12.59 -6.95
CA HIS A 237 14.95 -13.90 -6.98
C HIS A 237 15.58 -14.85 -7.98
N ASP A 238 15.85 -14.37 -9.19
CA ASP A 238 16.46 -15.19 -10.25
C ASP A 238 17.95 -15.44 -9.96
N TYR A 239 18.64 -14.47 -9.37
CA TYR A 239 20.04 -14.65 -8.94
C TYR A 239 20.17 -15.77 -7.90
N ASN A 240 19.24 -15.86 -6.95
CA ASN A 240 19.23 -16.92 -5.94
C ASN A 240 19.03 -18.33 -6.54
N ALA A 241 18.56 -18.45 -7.79
CA ALA A 241 18.43 -19.73 -8.47
C ALA A 241 19.77 -20.22 -9.08
N LEU A 242 20.79 -19.37 -9.18
CA LEU A 242 22.11 -19.76 -9.69
C LEU A 242 22.86 -20.65 -8.68
N PRO A 243 23.65 -21.64 -9.12
CA PRO A 243 24.55 -22.38 -8.24
C PRO A 243 25.54 -21.46 -7.52
N ALA A 244 25.86 -21.76 -6.26
CA ALA A 244 26.73 -20.93 -5.43
C ALA A 244 28.09 -20.61 -6.07
N LYS A 245 28.70 -21.55 -6.81
CA LYS A 245 29.96 -21.30 -7.52
C LYS A 245 29.84 -20.16 -8.54
N GLN A 246 28.75 -20.15 -9.32
CA GLN A 246 28.50 -19.07 -10.29
C GLN A 246 28.21 -17.75 -9.57
N GLN A 247 27.47 -17.77 -8.46
CA GLN A 247 27.24 -16.55 -7.67
C GLN A 247 28.55 -15.92 -7.18
N LEU A 248 29.51 -16.73 -6.73
CA LEU A 248 30.82 -16.27 -6.25
C LEU A 248 31.71 -15.70 -7.38
N GLU A 249 31.48 -16.09 -8.63
CA GLU A 249 32.20 -15.59 -9.81
C GLU A 249 31.62 -14.25 -10.34
N LEU A 250 30.41 -13.88 -9.92
CA LEU A 250 29.68 -12.72 -10.42
C LEU A 250 29.72 -11.54 -9.43
N ASP A 251 30.27 -10.40 -9.86
CA ASP A 251 30.21 -9.14 -9.10
C ASP A 251 28.94 -8.34 -9.48
N ILE A 252 27.79 -8.79 -8.97
CA ILE A 252 26.47 -8.18 -9.23
C ILE A 252 25.90 -7.61 -7.93
N ASP A 253 25.54 -6.32 -7.93
CA ASP A 253 24.78 -5.72 -6.82
C ASP A 253 23.32 -6.21 -6.87
N LEU A 254 22.89 -6.86 -5.79
CA LEU A 254 21.54 -7.40 -5.69
C LEU A 254 20.56 -6.35 -5.20
N GLN A 255 19.39 -6.34 -5.83
CA GLN A 255 18.30 -5.43 -5.50
C GLN A 255 16.98 -6.20 -5.35
N ASN A 256 16.07 -5.59 -4.60
CA ASN A 256 14.75 -6.15 -4.30
C ASN A 256 13.66 -5.31 -4.99
N ILE A 257 13.87 -4.93 -6.26
CA ILE A 257 12.91 -4.13 -7.03
C ILE A 257 11.68 -4.99 -7.29
N GLU A 258 10.51 -4.52 -6.85
CA GLU A 258 9.23 -5.16 -7.11
C GLU A 258 8.86 -5.06 -8.59
N VAL A 259 8.62 -6.21 -9.24
CA VAL A 259 8.22 -6.31 -10.64
C VAL A 259 6.89 -7.04 -10.83
N GLY A 260 6.38 -7.68 -9.79
CA GLY A 260 5.10 -8.37 -9.82
C GLY A 260 4.75 -9.03 -8.50
N HIS A 261 3.77 -9.94 -8.56
CA HIS A 261 3.23 -10.65 -7.40
C HIS A 261 3.02 -12.12 -7.74
N THR A 262 3.15 -12.99 -6.73
CA THR A 262 2.83 -14.41 -6.81
C THR A 262 1.75 -14.75 -5.79
N PRO A 263 0.79 -15.62 -6.13
CA PRO A 263 -0.26 -16.01 -5.20
C PRO A 263 0.31 -16.84 -4.05
N ALA A 264 -0.35 -16.80 -2.89
CA ALA A 264 -0.01 -17.66 -1.79
C ALA A 264 -1.24 -18.08 -0.98
N SER A 265 -1.11 -19.23 -0.32
CA SER A 265 -1.94 -19.62 0.81
C SER A 265 -1.07 -19.73 2.05
N ILE A 266 -1.70 -19.93 3.21
CA ILE A 266 -1.01 -20.20 4.45
C ILE A 266 -1.52 -21.53 5.02
N ARG A 267 -0.69 -22.19 5.82
CA ARG A 267 -1.15 -23.32 6.64
C ARG A 267 -2.38 -22.90 7.45
N GLU A 268 -3.46 -23.67 7.33
CA GLU A 268 -4.77 -23.32 7.90
C GLU A 268 -4.72 -23.04 9.41
N SER A 269 -3.90 -23.80 10.16
CA SER A 269 -3.69 -23.60 11.60
C SER A 269 -3.07 -22.24 11.98
N LEU A 270 -2.69 -21.41 11.01
CA LEU A 270 -2.20 -20.04 11.25
C LEU A 270 -3.27 -18.98 10.95
N LEU A 271 -4.42 -19.35 10.36
CA LEU A 271 -5.45 -18.38 9.96
C LEU A 271 -6.04 -17.64 11.16
N GLU A 272 -6.27 -18.32 12.29
CA GLU A 272 -6.77 -17.67 13.51
C GLU A 272 -5.84 -16.52 13.94
N LYS A 273 -4.52 -16.74 13.90
CA LYS A 273 -3.52 -15.72 14.22
C LYS A 273 -3.56 -14.55 13.22
N VAL A 274 -3.71 -14.84 11.93
CA VAL A 274 -3.74 -13.84 10.85
C VAL A 274 -5.02 -12.98 10.95
N ILE A 275 -6.19 -13.60 11.09
CA ILE A 275 -7.48 -12.90 11.20
C ILE A 275 -7.50 -12.01 12.46
N THR A 276 -7.19 -12.57 13.62
CA THR A 276 -7.16 -11.82 14.90
C THR A 276 -6.13 -10.68 14.87
N MET A 277 -5.04 -10.83 14.13
CA MET A 277 -4.05 -9.77 13.93
C MET A 277 -4.65 -8.60 13.13
N GLY A 278 -5.45 -8.86 12.10
CA GLY A 278 -6.22 -7.85 11.37
C GLY A 278 -7.18 -7.08 12.28
N ASP A 279 -7.98 -7.78 13.09
CA ASP A 279 -8.94 -7.18 14.03
C ASP A 279 -8.26 -6.24 15.03
N ARG A 280 -7.16 -6.70 15.62
CA ARG A 280 -6.36 -5.91 16.56
C ARG A 280 -5.76 -4.68 15.92
N PHE A 281 -5.33 -4.78 14.66
CA PHE A 281 -4.79 -3.65 13.92
C PHE A 281 -5.87 -2.59 13.68
N VAL A 282 -7.04 -2.99 13.17
CA VAL A 282 -8.18 -2.10 12.94
C VAL A 282 -8.61 -1.41 14.24
N ALA A 283 -8.73 -2.16 15.34
CA ALA A 283 -9.09 -1.60 16.63
C ALA A 283 -8.08 -0.55 17.12
N ALA A 284 -6.78 -0.78 16.91
CA ALA A 284 -5.74 0.19 17.26
C ALA A 284 -5.81 1.44 16.39
N VAL A 285 -5.98 1.28 15.08
CA VAL A 285 -6.07 2.40 14.14
C VAL A 285 -7.29 3.26 14.42
N LYS A 286 -8.45 2.66 14.73
CA LYS A 286 -9.67 3.38 15.14
C LYS A 286 -9.44 4.33 16.32
N ARG A 287 -8.66 3.91 17.31
CA ARG A 287 -8.31 4.74 18.48
C ARG A 287 -7.32 5.85 18.14
N GLU A 288 -6.35 5.56 17.26
CA GLU A 288 -5.23 6.47 17.01
C GLU A 288 -5.47 7.47 15.87
N TYR A 289 -6.35 7.11 14.93
CA TYR A 289 -6.73 7.84 13.72
C TYR A 289 -8.22 7.66 13.43
N SER A 290 -9.08 8.38 14.14
CA SER A 290 -10.53 8.36 13.87
C SER A 290 -10.85 8.78 12.42
N PRO A 291 -11.80 8.10 11.72
CA PRO A 291 -12.69 7.03 12.18
C PRO A 291 -12.10 5.61 12.15
N GLY A 292 -10.81 5.48 11.82
CA GLY A 292 -10.10 4.22 11.69
C GLY A 292 -9.71 3.93 10.25
N ILE A 293 -9.52 2.64 9.95
CA ILE A 293 -9.32 2.16 8.59
C ILE A 293 -10.63 2.35 7.80
N ILE A 294 -10.49 2.90 6.60
CA ILE A 294 -11.52 2.94 5.57
C ILE A 294 -10.91 2.30 4.34
N GLY A 295 -11.37 1.10 4.00
CA GLY A 295 -10.96 0.35 2.83
C GLY A 295 -9.86 -0.67 3.10
N PRO A 296 -9.02 -0.95 2.09
CA PRO A 296 -8.03 -2.01 2.19
C PRO A 296 -6.79 -1.59 2.96
N PHE A 297 -6.18 -2.56 3.62
CA PHE A 297 -4.85 -2.44 4.20
C PHE A 297 -4.10 -3.77 4.10
N SER A 298 -2.78 -3.73 4.21
CA SER A 298 -1.94 -4.93 4.11
C SER A 298 -0.90 -4.95 5.22
N LEU A 299 -0.72 -6.11 5.85
CA LEU A 299 0.31 -6.38 6.84
C LEU A 299 1.37 -7.27 6.20
N GLN A 300 2.45 -6.64 5.75
CA GLN A 300 3.56 -7.33 5.09
C GLN A 300 4.44 -8.00 6.13
N SER A 301 4.53 -9.32 6.03
CA SER A 301 4.97 -10.15 7.14
C SER A 301 6.01 -11.17 6.73
N VAL A 302 6.77 -11.64 7.71
CA VAL A 302 7.61 -12.82 7.60
C VAL A 302 7.19 -13.83 8.67
N ILE A 303 7.07 -15.09 8.26
CA ILE A 303 6.79 -16.22 9.16
C ILE A 303 8.11 -16.93 9.45
N THR A 304 8.52 -16.92 10.71
CA THR A 304 9.77 -17.58 11.14
C THR A 304 9.59 -19.11 11.19
N LYS A 305 10.70 -19.83 11.34
CA LYS A 305 10.69 -21.29 11.57
C LYS A 305 9.86 -21.71 12.79
N ASP A 306 9.71 -20.82 13.77
CA ASP A 306 8.95 -21.03 15.01
C ASP A 306 7.47 -20.63 14.84
N LEU A 307 7.03 -20.40 13.59
CA LEU A 307 5.67 -19.98 13.23
C LEU A 307 5.23 -18.65 13.88
N GLU A 308 6.19 -17.77 14.16
CA GLU A 308 5.92 -16.40 14.58
C GLU A 308 5.71 -15.50 13.36
N ILE A 309 4.66 -14.69 13.40
CA ILE A 309 4.37 -13.69 12.38
C ILE A 309 4.98 -12.36 12.83
N ILE A 310 5.88 -11.81 12.01
CA ILE A 310 6.54 -10.53 12.24
C ILE A 310 6.19 -9.59 11.09
N VAL A 311 5.47 -8.50 11.39
CA VAL A 311 5.07 -7.49 10.39
C VAL A 311 6.20 -6.47 10.22
N TYR A 312 6.76 -6.37 9.02
CA TYR A 312 7.89 -5.48 8.70
C TYR A 312 7.48 -4.22 7.91
N ASP A 313 6.31 -4.22 7.27
CA ASP A 313 5.74 -3.06 6.57
C ASP A 313 4.21 -3.10 6.61
N VAL A 314 3.59 -1.93 6.46
CA VAL A 314 2.14 -1.76 6.45
C VAL A 314 1.74 -0.86 5.28
N SER A 315 0.75 -1.30 4.50
CA SER A 315 0.04 -0.46 3.53
C SER A 315 -1.33 -0.10 4.10
N LEU A 316 -1.70 1.18 4.11
CA LEU A 316 -2.95 1.68 4.71
C LEU A 316 -4.00 2.08 3.66
N ARG A 317 -3.85 1.49 2.47
CA ARG A 317 -4.62 1.69 1.24
C ARG A 317 -4.25 0.56 0.28
N VAL A 318 -4.83 0.57 -0.93
CA VAL A 318 -4.68 -0.51 -1.93
C VAL A 318 -3.20 -0.87 -2.08
N PRO A 319 -2.79 -2.12 -1.79
CA PRO A 319 -1.37 -2.49 -1.66
C PRO A 319 -0.68 -2.78 -3.00
N GLY A 320 -1.45 -2.96 -4.09
CA GLY A 320 -0.90 -3.04 -5.45
C GLY A 320 -0.79 -4.45 -6.00
N ASN A 321 -1.68 -5.36 -5.60
CA ASN A 321 -1.55 -6.80 -5.83
C ASN A 321 -2.74 -7.38 -6.63
N PRO A 322 -2.84 -7.08 -7.93
CA PRO A 322 -3.98 -7.49 -8.75
C PRO A 322 -4.17 -9.02 -8.83
N ILE A 323 -3.13 -9.81 -8.52
CA ILE A 323 -3.19 -11.27 -8.54
C ILE A 323 -4.25 -11.84 -7.58
N LEU A 324 -4.62 -11.12 -6.52
CA LEU A 324 -5.67 -11.56 -5.60
C LEU A 324 -7.03 -11.69 -6.28
N ALA A 325 -7.28 -10.91 -7.33
CA ALA A 325 -8.54 -10.92 -8.07
C ALA A 325 -8.85 -12.27 -8.72
N THR A 326 -7.83 -13.07 -9.01
CA THR A 326 -7.98 -14.34 -9.72
C THR A 326 -7.54 -15.56 -8.91
N THR A 327 -6.77 -15.37 -7.84
CA THR A 327 -6.08 -16.48 -7.16
C THR A 327 -6.43 -16.65 -5.68
N SER A 328 -7.11 -15.68 -5.07
CA SER A 328 -7.39 -15.77 -3.63
C SER A 328 -8.53 -16.76 -3.33
N PRO A 329 -8.30 -17.79 -2.50
CA PRO A 329 -9.38 -18.69 -2.08
C PRO A 329 -10.26 -18.07 -0.98
N TYR A 330 -9.77 -17.05 -0.26
CA TYR A 330 -10.42 -16.57 0.96
C TYR A 330 -11.69 -15.77 0.69
N THR A 331 -11.73 -14.99 -0.39
CA THR A 331 -12.96 -14.31 -0.81
C THR A 331 -14.03 -15.31 -1.25
N LYS A 332 -13.62 -16.41 -1.90
CA LYS A 332 -14.54 -17.50 -2.25
C LYS A 332 -15.16 -18.14 -1.00
N TYR A 333 -14.39 -18.34 0.06
CA TYR A 333 -14.91 -18.92 1.30
C TYR A 333 -15.85 -17.95 2.05
N GLN A 334 -15.52 -16.67 2.08
CA GLN A 334 -16.31 -15.68 2.82
C GLN A 334 -17.57 -15.21 2.06
N TYR A 335 -17.49 -15.10 0.73
CA TYR A 335 -18.54 -14.48 -0.10
C TYR A 335 -19.11 -15.39 -1.19
N GLY A 336 -18.60 -16.61 -1.32
CA GLY A 336 -19.02 -17.51 -2.40
C GLY A 336 -18.53 -17.09 -3.78
N GLN A 337 -17.68 -16.06 -3.90
CA GLN A 337 -17.12 -15.57 -5.18
C GLN A 337 -15.64 -15.20 -5.03
N THR A 338 -14.86 -15.46 -6.08
CA THR A 338 -13.45 -15.02 -6.14
C THR A 338 -13.39 -13.59 -6.65
N PHE A 339 -12.78 -12.70 -5.87
CA PHE A 339 -12.55 -11.32 -6.27
C PHE A 339 -11.37 -10.69 -5.52
N GLY A 340 -10.91 -9.54 -6.03
CA GLY A 340 -9.76 -8.80 -5.51
C GLY A 340 -10.16 -7.57 -4.69
N VAL A 341 -9.16 -6.77 -4.35
CA VAL A 341 -9.36 -5.57 -3.53
C VAL A 341 -10.20 -4.53 -4.29
N GLY A 342 -10.01 -4.39 -5.60
CA GLY A 342 -10.75 -3.44 -6.43
C GLY A 342 -12.27 -3.64 -6.35
N ARG A 343 -12.74 -4.87 -6.56
CA ARG A 343 -14.17 -5.20 -6.49
C ARG A 343 -14.73 -5.03 -5.08
N ARG A 344 -13.97 -5.43 -4.05
CA ARG A 344 -14.38 -5.24 -2.66
C ARG A 344 -14.60 -3.75 -2.31
N ILE A 345 -13.78 -2.84 -2.86
CA ILE A 345 -13.98 -1.39 -2.72
C ILE A 345 -15.29 -0.97 -3.37
N ALA A 346 -15.54 -1.39 -4.61
CA ALA A 346 -16.75 -1.05 -5.34
C ALA A 346 -18.02 -1.56 -4.63
N MET A 347 -18.00 -2.81 -4.14
CA MET A 347 -19.06 -3.39 -3.32
C MET A 347 -19.37 -2.54 -2.08
N GLU A 348 -18.34 -2.06 -1.39
CA GLU A 348 -18.51 -1.23 -0.19
C GLU A 348 -19.10 0.15 -0.52
N ILE A 349 -18.62 0.78 -1.60
CA ILE A 349 -19.11 2.09 -2.04
C ILE A 349 -20.58 1.99 -2.45
N LYS A 350 -20.92 0.98 -3.25
CA LYS A 350 -22.28 0.71 -3.70
C LYS A 350 -23.22 0.44 -2.53
N LYS A 351 -22.83 -0.46 -1.63
CA LYS A 351 -23.58 -0.74 -0.40
C LYS A 351 -23.79 0.52 0.44
N ALA A 352 -22.75 1.33 0.65
CA ALA A 352 -22.86 2.53 1.47
C ALA A 352 -23.76 3.60 0.83
N TYR A 353 -23.83 3.66 -0.50
CA TYR A 353 -24.76 4.52 -1.22
C TYR A 353 -26.20 4.00 -1.11
N GLU A 354 -26.43 2.71 -1.33
CA GLU A 354 -27.75 2.06 -1.19
C GLU A 354 -28.31 2.18 0.25
N GLU A 355 -27.44 2.17 1.26
CA GLU A 355 -27.80 2.31 2.67
C GLU A 355 -27.78 3.78 3.18
N ASP A 356 -27.56 4.77 2.32
CA ASP A 356 -27.46 6.21 2.66
C ASP A 356 -26.43 6.54 3.78
N VAL A 357 -25.30 5.82 3.76
CA VAL A 357 -24.19 5.95 4.73
C VAL A 357 -22.84 6.23 4.06
N LEU A 358 -22.85 6.69 2.81
CA LEU A 358 -21.65 6.98 2.01
C LEU A 358 -20.67 7.96 2.71
N SER A 359 -21.21 8.93 3.46
CA SER A 359 -20.45 9.88 4.28
C SER A 359 -19.58 9.23 5.38
N GLN A 360 -19.85 7.97 5.73
CA GLN A 360 -19.07 7.23 6.72
C GLN A 360 -17.77 6.64 6.16
N ILE A 361 -17.68 6.47 4.84
CA ILE A 361 -16.55 5.79 4.17
C ILE A 361 -15.74 6.72 3.26
N VAL A 362 -15.93 8.04 3.37
CA VAL A 362 -15.13 9.04 2.65
C VAL A 362 -14.53 10.09 3.58
N THR A 363 -13.40 10.66 3.16
CA THR A 363 -12.76 11.80 3.84
C THR A 363 -12.20 12.83 2.89
#